data_AF-A0A9E4AGD0-F1
#
_entry.id   AF-A0A9E4AGD0-F1
#
_cell.length_a   1.000
_cell.length_b   1.000
_cell.length_c   1.000
_cell.angle_alpha   90.00
_cell.angle_beta   90.00
_cell.angle_gamma   90.00
#
_symmetry.space_group_name_H-M   'P 1'
#
loop_
_entity.id
_entity.type
_entity.pdbx_description
1 polymer ?
#
loop_
_entity_poly.entity_id
_entity_poly.type
_entity_poly.pdbx_seq_one_letter_code
_entity_poly.pdbx_strand_id
1 'polypeptide(L)'
;MTHFTVSSANDVPARDPTVWEVQGSNDGEDFTTIYAHDGDSFWDQRLQVVLFEAGVDYDVQKIGYRFFRHVTFDTVANPAGAYFQIGEIEYFGDDSYPVDPKAKVTTTWGSIKNIR
;
A
#
# COMPACT_ATOMS: atom_id res chain seq x y z
N MET A 1 0.59 3.31 10.33
CA MET A 1 -0.40 2.39 9.75
C MET A 1 -0.78 1.39 10.82
N THR A 2 -2.05 1.38 11.25
CA THR A 2 -2.53 0.50 12.32
C THR A 2 -3.04 -0.83 11.78
N HIS A 3 -3.63 -0.82 10.59
CA HIS A 3 -4.04 -1.99 9.85
C HIS A 3 -4.13 -1.67 8.35
N PHE A 4 -4.22 -2.71 7.54
CA PHE A 4 -4.56 -2.59 6.13
C PHE A 4 -5.39 -3.79 5.68
N THR A 5 -6.16 -3.61 4.62
CA THR A 5 -6.93 -4.68 4.00
C THR A 5 -6.44 -4.92 2.59
N VAL A 6 -6.50 -6.16 2.14
CA VAL A 6 -6.30 -6.52 0.73
C VAL A 6 -7.39 -7.49 0.31
N SER A 7 -8.00 -7.24 -0.84
CA SER A 7 -9.01 -8.12 -1.40
C SER A 7 -8.53 -8.88 -2.63
N SER A 8 -8.96 -10.14 -2.78
CA SER A 8 -8.74 -10.86 -4.03
C SER A 8 -9.55 -10.21 -5.15
N ALA A 9 -8.97 -10.12 -6.34
CA ALA A 9 -9.67 -9.56 -7.51
C ALA A 9 -10.80 -10.50 -8.01
N ASN A 10 -11.24 -10.38 -9.26
CA ASN A 10 -12.20 -11.31 -9.86
C ASN A 10 -11.71 -12.03 -11.14
N ASP A 11 -10.41 -12.07 -11.42
CA ASP A 11 -9.89 -12.70 -12.66
C ASP A 11 -9.50 -14.19 -12.46
N VAL A 12 -8.30 -14.55 -11.95
CA VAL A 12 -7.95 -15.99 -11.79
C VAL A 12 -7.02 -16.30 -10.60
N PRO A 13 -7.29 -17.31 -9.74
CA PRO A 13 -6.49 -17.59 -8.54
C PRO A 13 -4.98 -17.69 -8.74
N ALA A 14 -4.53 -18.19 -9.90
CA ALA A 14 -3.11 -18.34 -10.19
C ALA A 14 -2.32 -17.00 -10.24
N ARG A 15 -3.01 -15.86 -10.35
CA ARG A 15 -2.40 -14.51 -10.35
C ARG A 15 -2.46 -13.83 -8.99
N ASP A 16 -2.93 -14.52 -7.96
CA ASP A 16 -2.92 -13.98 -6.62
C ASP A 16 -1.46 -13.92 -6.10
N PRO A 17 -1.01 -12.78 -5.54
CA PRO A 17 0.32 -12.65 -4.95
C PRO A 17 0.65 -13.76 -3.93
N THR A 18 1.78 -14.44 -4.12
CA THR A 18 2.33 -15.43 -3.16
C THR A 18 3.57 -14.92 -2.44
N VAL A 19 4.35 -14.05 -3.10
CA VAL A 19 5.47 -13.34 -2.47
C VAL A 19 5.27 -11.85 -2.72
N TRP A 20 5.07 -11.08 -1.66
CA TRP A 20 4.77 -9.65 -1.78
C TRP A 20 5.03 -8.87 -0.50
N GLU A 21 5.10 -7.56 -0.64
CA GLU A 21 5.34 -6.63 0.47
C GLU A 21 4.44 -5.40 0.40
N VAL A 22 4.14 -4.85 1.58
CA VAL A 22 3.74 -3.45 1.75
C VAL A 22 4.95 -2.69 2.27
N GLN A 23 5.30 -1.59 1.61
CA GLN A 23 6.44 -0.76 1.99
C GLN A 23 6.04 0.71 2.13
N GLY A 24 6.74 1.42 2.98
CA GLY A 24 6.55 2.84 3.26
C GLY A 24 7.78 3.68 2.95
N SER A 25 7.59 4.92 2.51
CA SER A 25 8.68 5.89 2.30
C SER A 25 8.26 7.32 2.65
N ASN A 26 9.24 8.17 2.98
CA ASN A 26 9.05 9.60 3.20
C ASN A 26 9.70 10.49 2.13
N ASP A 27 10.62 9.95 1.32
CA ASP A 27 11.25 10.62 0.18
C ASP A 27 10.73 10.12 -1.17
N GLY A 28 10.13 8.94 -1.22
CA GLY A 28 9.66 8.28 -2.44
C GLY A 28 10.76 7.57 -3.22
N GLU A 29 11.96 7.45 -2.65
CA GLU A 29 13.13 6.79 -3.24
C GLU A 29 13.52 5.55 -2.42
N ASP A 30 13.75 5.75 -1.12
CA ASP A 30 14.09 4.69 -0.18
C ASP A 30 12.82 4.19 0.52
N PHE A 31 12.54 2.90 0.39
CA PHE A 31 11.35 2.26 0.96
C PHE A 31 11.73 1.25 2.04
N THR A 32 11.06 1.36 3.17
CA THR A 32 11.16 0.43 4.29
C THR A 32 10.00 -0.56 4.23
N THR A 33 10.29 -1.85 4.34
CA THR A 33 9.26 -2.90 4.43
C THR A 33 8.47 -2.78 5.72
N ILE A 34 7.14 -2.75 5.60
CA ILE A 34 6.20 -2.71 6.72
C ILE A 34 5.61 -4.10 6.97
N TYR A 35 5.23 -4.78 5.90
CA TYR A 35 4.69 -6.14 5.90
C TYR A 35 5.30 -6.92 4.75
N ALA A 36 5.58 -8.20 4.98
CA ALA A 36 6.09 -9.14 3.98
C ALA A 36 5.35 -10.47 4.10
N HIS A 37 5.05 -11.06 2.96
CA HIS A 37 4.48 -12.39 2.83
C HIS A 37 5.31 -13.20 1.85
N ASP A 38 5.60 -14.44 2.22
CA ASP A 38 6.28 -15.43 1.39
C ASP A 38 5.64 -16.79 1.68
N GLY A 39 4.69 -17.19 0.83
CA GLY A 39 3.96 -18.43 0.99
C GLY A 39 2.73 -18.54 0.09
N ASP A 40 1.83 -19.45 0.43
CA ASP A 40 0.58 -19.65 -0.32
C ASP A 40 -0.30 -18.39 -0.28
N SER A 41 -1.23 -18.28 -1.24
CA SER A 41 -2.25 -17.23 -1.22
C SER A 41 -3.08 -17.32 0.07
N PHE A 42 -3.28 -16.18 0.73
CA PHE A 42 -4.13 -16.06 1.92
C PHE A 42 -5.62 -15.92 1.57
N TRP A 43 -5.96 -15.89 0.28
CA TRP A 43 -7.34 -15.97 -0.18
C TRP A 43 -7.71 -17.38 -0.62
N ASP A 44 -8.81 -17.89 -0.08
CA ASP A 44 -9.45 -19.14 -0.50
C ASP A 44 -10.68 -18.90 -1.40
N GLN A 45 -11.10 -17.64 -1.54
CA GLN A 45 -12.26 -17.21 -2.32
C GLN A 45 -11.98 -15.93 -3.12
N ARG A 46 -12.76 -15.70 -4.19
CA ARG A 46 -12.74 -14.44 -4.95
C ARG A 46 -13.51 -13.35 -4.22
N LEU A 47 -13.06 -12.10 -4.36
CA LEU A 47 -13.62 -10.92 -3.68
C LEU A 47 -13.57 -11.01 -2.14
N GLN A 48 -12.73 -11.88 -1.61
CA GLN A 48 -12.50 -12.01 -0.17
C GLN A 48 -11.59 -10.88 0.29
N VAL A 49 -12.00 -10.16 1.34
CA VAL A 49 -11.18 -9.14 2.00
C VAL A 49 -10.47 -9.79 3.18
N VAL A 50 -9.16 -9.60 3.27
CA VAL A 50 -8.36 -10.03 4.41
C VAL A 50 -7.79 -8.80 5.11
N LEU A 51 -7.91 -8.78 6.44
CA LEU A 51 -7.40 -7.74 7.33
C LEU A 51 -6.05 -8.18 7.89
N PHE A 52 -5.10 -7.25 7.92
CA PHE A 52 -3.81 -7.39 8.58
C PHE A 52 -3.64 -6.29 9.62
N GLU A 53 -3.32 -6.66 10.86
CA GLU A 53 -3.26 -5.75 12.00
C GLU A 53 -1.85 -5.61 12.57
N ALA A 54 -1.47 -4.38 12.90
CA ALA A 54 -0.21 -4.10 13.57
C ALA A 54 -0.19 -4.70 14.98
N GLY A 55 0.89 -5.39 15.34
CA GLY A 55 1.05 -6.16 16.57
C GLY A 55 0.52 -7.59 16.49
N VAL A 56 -0.14 -7.96 15.38
CA VAL A 56 -0.61 -9.33 15.10
C VAL A 56 0.15 -9.87 13.89
N ASP A 57 0.04 -9.21 12.75
CA ASP A 57 0.58 -9.67 11.47
C ASP A 57 1.89 -8.97 11.08
N TYR A 58 2.14 -7.78 11.62
CA TYR A 58 3.38 -7.01 11.42
C TYR A 58 3.67 -6.11 12.62
N ASP A 59 4.89 -5.57 12.70
CA ASP A 59 5.30 -4.74 13.84
C ASP A 59 4.47 -3.45 13.96
N VAL A 60 4.22 -3.02 15.20
CA VAL A 60 3.61 -1.72 15.48
C VAL A 60 4.52 -0.60 14.98
N GLN A 61 4.00 0.18 14.03
CA GLN A 61 4.74 1.25 13.38
C GLN A 61 4.95 2.43 14.34
N LYS A 62 6.21 2.86 14.48
CA LYS A 62 6.62 4.03 15.30
C LYS A 62 7.06 5.23 14.46
N ILE A 63 6.84 5.13 13.15
CA ILE A 63 7.10 6.17 12.16
C ILE A 63 5.94 6.18 11.19
N GLY A 64 5.56 7.37 10.73
CA GLY A 64 4.61 7.54 9.63
C GLY A 64 5.34 7.54 8.29
N TYR A 65 4.57 7.27 7.23
CA TYR A 65 5.04 7.27 5.85
C TYR A 65 4.14 8.13 4.98
N ARG A 66 4.74 8.83 4.03
CA ARG A 66 4.04 9.64 3.03
C ARG A 66 3.65 8.85 1.79
N PHE A 67 4.47 7.89 1.41
CA PHE A 67 4.26 7.01 0.28
C PHE A 67 4.10 5.59 0.77
N PHE A 68 3.13 4.88 0.20
CA PHE A 68 2.98 3.44 0.36
C PHE A 68 3.10 2.80 -1.02
N ARG A 69 3.76 1.65 -1.09
CA ARG A 69 3.74 0.81 -2.28
C ARG A 69 3.48 -0.64 -1.91
N HIS A 70 2.66 -1.29 -2.72
CA HIS A 70 2.54 -2.74 -2.75
C HIS A 70 3.47 -3.27 -3.83
N VAL A 71 4.26 -4.29 -3.52
CA VAL A 71 5.20 -4.92 -4.46
C VAL A 71 4.95 -6.41 -4.48
N THR A 72 4.52 -6.96 -5.61
CA THR A 72 4.45 -8.41 -5.83
C THR A 72 5.74 -8.90 -6.48
N PHE A 73 6.37 -9.88 -5.87
CA PHE A 73 7.56 -10.56 -6.38
C PHE A 73 7.22 -11.86 -7.08
N ASP A 74 6.18 -12.57 -6.63
CA ASP A 74 5.80 -13.86 -7.20
C ASP A 74 4.29 -14.15 -7.15
N THR A 75 3.85 -15.03 -8.05
CA THR A 75 2.51 -15.63 -8.10
C THR A 75 2.62 -17.10 -8.51
N VAL A 76 1.57 -17.88 -8.26
CA VAL A 76 1.52 -19.29 -8.69
C VAL A 76 1.68 -19.46 -10.22
N ALA A 77 1.33 -18.43 -11.00
CA ALA A 77 1.45 -18.44 -12.45
C ALA A 77 2.89 -18.26 -12.97
N ASN A 78 3.86 -17.89 -12.13
CA ASN A 78 5.27 -17.75 -12.54
C ASN A 78 5.89 -19.13 -12.86
N PRO A 79 6.66 -19.29 -13.97
CA PRO A 79 7.01 -18.31 -15.01
C PRO A 79 6.07 -18.26 -16.23
N ALA A 80 5.01 -19.06 -16.25
CA ALA A 80 4.08 -19.13 -17.37
C ALA A 80 3.27 -17.83 -17.59
N GLY A 81 3.16 -16.96 -16.57
CA GLY A 81 2.58 -15.63 -16.68
C GLY A 81 2.92 -14.75 -15.47
N ALA A 82 3.85 -13.81 -15.65
CA ALA A 82 4.30 -12.86 -14.62
C ALA A 82 3.32 -11.68 -14.44
N TYR A 83 2.05 -12.00 -14.20
CA TYR A 83 1.01 -11.01 -13.88
C TYR A 83 0.49 -11.28 -12.47
N PHE A 84 0.16 -10.21 -11.75
CA PHE A 84 -0.55 -10.29 -10.48
C PHE A 84 -1.86 -9.52 -10.55
N GLN A 85 -2.76 -9.80 -9.61
CA GLN A 85 -4.00 -9.07 -9.44
C GLN A 85 -4.31 -8.86 -7.97
N ILE A 86 -4.94 -7.73 -7.67
CA ILE A 86 -5.56 -7.40 -6.39
C ILE A 86 -6.87 -6.67 -6.71
N GLY A 87 -7.92 -6.91 -5.92
CA GLY A 87 -9.18 -6.19 -6.08
C GLY A 87 -9.06 -4.77 -5.54
N GLU A 88 -8.67 -4.67 -4.28
CA GLU A 88 -8.53 -3.43 -3.54
C GLU A 88 -7.43 -3.57 -2.48
N ILE A 89 -6.81 -2.43 -2.14
CA ILE A 89 -5.94 -2.29 -0.99
C ILE A 89 -6.32 -1.01 -0.26
N GLU A 90 -6.57 -1.11 1.04
CA GLU A 90 -6.92 0.04 1.88
C GLU A 90 -5.95 0.13 3.04
N TYR A 91 -5.47 1.34 3.31
CA TYR A 91 -4.53 1.59 4.41
C TYR A 91 -5.20 2.45 5.47
N PHE A 92 -5.08 2.03 6.73
CA PHE A 92 -5.67 2.72 7.87
C PHE A 92 -4.61 3.13 8.89
N GLY A 93 -4.90 4.18 9.64
CA GLY A 93 -3.97 4.71 10.62
C GLY A 93 -4.60 5.74 11.53
N ASP A 94 -3.79 6.23 12.46
CA ASP A 94 -4.10 7.32 13.37
C ASP A 94 -3.03 8.43 13.25
N ASP A 95 -3.13 9.44 14.10
CA ASP A 95 -2.27 10.62 14.13
C ASP A 95 -1.13 10.51 15.18
N SER A 96 -0.80 9.31 15.67
CA SER A 96 0.27 9.11 16.66
C SER A 96 1.67 9.42 16.10
N TYR A 97 1.87 9.17 14.80
CA TYR A 97 3.10 9.46 14.06
C TYR A 97 2.77 10.12 12.71
N PRO A 98 2.19 11.33 12.71
CA PRO A 98 1.65 11.92 11.51
C PRO A 98 2.80 12.45 10.63
N VAL A 99 2.70 12.19 9.33
CA VAL A 99 3.58 12.81 8.33
C VAL A 99 2.74 13.79 7.53
N ASP A 100 3.22 15.02 7.43
CA ASP A 100 2.56 16.06 6.64
C ASP A 100 2.48 15.60 5.18
N PRO A 101 1.27 15.40 4.61
CA PRO A 101 1.16 15.23 3.18
C PRO A 101 1.62 16.54 2.58
N LYS A 102 2.81 16.61 1.96
CA LYS A 102 3.19 17.81 1.19
C LYS A 102 2.30 17.89 -0.06
N ALA A 103 1.03 18.21 0.12
CA ALA A 103 0.13 18.63 -0.92
C ALA A 103 0.55 20.05 -1.26
N LYS A 104 1.34 20.20 -2.31
CA LYS A 104 1.73 21.51 -2.81
C LYS A 104 0.52 22.14 -3.51
N VAL A 105 -0.45 22.63 -2.75
CA VAL A 105 -1.52 23.48 -3.28
C VAL A 105 -0.92 24.86 -3.53
N THR A 106 -0.32 25.04 -4.72
CA THR A 106 0.14 26.37 -5.14
C THR A 106 -1.05 27.10 -5.77
N THR A 107 -1.84 27.80 -4.97
CA THR A 107 -2.82 28.75 -5.52
C THR A 107 -2.21 30.14 -5.47
N THR A 108 -1.58 30.55 -6.57
CA THR A 108 -1.15 31.95 -6.74
C THR A 108 -2.37 32.78 -7.13
N TRP A 109 -3.02 33.43 -6.16
CA TRP A 109 -4.02 34.46 -6.47
C TRP A 109 -3.31 35.70 -7.00
N GLY A 110 -3.68 36.13 -8.21
CA GLY A 110 -3.06 37.28 -8.88
C GLY A 110 -3.15 38.56 -8.04
N SER A 111 -2.04 39.28 -7.91
CA SER A 111 -2.00 40.58 -7.25
C SER A 111 -2.61 41.66 -8.15
N ILE A 112 -3.52 42.49 -7.62
CA ILE A 112 -4.02 43.69 -8.30
C ILE A 112 -2.85 44.68 -8.44
N LYS A 113 -2.53 45.08 -9.68
CA LYS A 113 -1.67 46.24 -9.93
C LYS A 113 -2.46 47.49 -9.52
N ASN A 114 -1.97 48.22 -8.53
CA ASN A 114 -2.39 49.61 -8.32
C ASN A 114 -2.00 50.41 -9.55
N ILE A 115 -2.99 50.78 -10.37
CA ILE A 115 -2.81 51.78 -11.43
C ILE A 115 -2.95 53.13 -10.75
N ARG A 116 -1.89 53.92 -10.88
CA ARG A 116 -1.74 55.27 -10.33
C ARG A 116 -2.57 56.28 -11.12
#